data_AF-A0A0D0CXG2-F1
#
_entry.id   AF-A0A0D0CXG2-F1
#
_cell.length_a   1.000
_cell.length_b   1.000
_cell.length_c   1.000
_cell.angle_alpha   90.00
_cell.angle_beta   90.00
_cell.angle_gamma   90.00
#
_symmetry.space_group_name_H-M   'P 1'
#
loop_
_entity.id
_entity.type
_entity.pdbx_description
1 polymer ?
#
loop_
_entity_poly.entity_id
_entity_poly.type
_entity_poly.pdbx_seq_one_letter_code
_entity_poly.pdbx_strand_id
1 'polypeptide(L)'
;MDLRFFVIVRLSTELRPTAQKSLIVMDSDPNGPSAQPPSGYTSKEQGFNRNRLIRTILCNAFEINSMGLNRIWEMEPVSSARLSLFSQSPDEYGPSVPGARLDISGKSVKDLKDSPWNRTLILVLAQKAQELVATSSEPLQYGHLIDWKPLFQQRVHRYLRDAHKAKPRLDESPEQAKTRLRLSYVESSKKMNQRSTLE
;
A
#
# COMPACT_ATOMS: atom_id res chain seq x y z
N MET A 1 -19.13 23.01 23.13
CA MET A 1 -19.28 22.01 22.04
C MET A 1 -18.98 22.74 20.74
N ASP A 2 -18.02 22.39 19.92
CA ASP A 2 -17.01 21.35 19.96
C ASP A 2 -15.86 21.83 19.05
N LEU A 3 -14.62 21.64 19.50
CA LEU A 3 -13.41 22.23 18.93
C LEU A 3 -12.86 21.36 17.80
N ARG A 4 -12.61 21.99 16.66
CA ARG A 4 -12.09 21.40 15.43
C ARG A 4 -10.69 20.82 15.67
N PHE A 5 -10.52 19.52 15.38
CA PHE A 5 -9.22 18.85 15.35
C PHE A 5 -8.39 19.32 14.15
N PHE A 6 -7.48 20.28 14.39
CA PHE A 6 -6.32 20.53 13.54
C PHE A 6 -5.18 19.62 14.01
N VAL A 7 -4.85 18.58 13.24
CA VAL A 7 -3.59 17.86 13.41
C VAL A 7 -2.54 18.52 12.54
N ILE A 8 -1.88 19.54 13.10
CA ILE A 8 -0.64 20.10 12.57
C ILE A 8 0.48 19.14 12.99
N VAL A 9 1.01 18.36 12.05
CA VAL A 9 2.25 17.61 12.27
C VAL A 9 3.40 18.62 12.21
N ARG A 10 3.79 19.13 13.37
CA ARG A 10 4.97 19.95 13.57
C ARG A 10 6.19 19.03 13.59
N LEU A 11 6.95 18.97 12.50
CA LEU A 11 8.29 18.38 12.50
C LEU A 11 9.22 19.36 13.23
N SER A 12 9.41 19.13 14.53
CA SER A 12 10.45 19.81 15.30
C SER A 12 11.82 19.33 14.82
N THR A 13 12.57 20.29 14.31
CA THR A 13 14.02 20.28 14.08
C THR A 13 14.79 19.92 15.35
N GLU A 14 15.66 18.93 15.19
CA GLU A 14 17.04 18.76 15.69
C GLU A 14 17.39 19.08 17.16
N LEU A 15 18.15 18.14 17.77
CA LEU A 15 19.60 18.31 17.96
C LEU A 15 20.18 17.08 18.68
N ARG A 16 21.13 16.39 18.04
CA ARG A 16 22.39 15.90 18.64
C ARG A 16 23.33 15.36 17.54
N PRO A 17 24.66 15.40 17.75
CA PRO A 17 25.58 15.91 16.74
C PRO A 17 26.50 14.87 16.10
N THR A 18 27.09 15.31 14.99
CA THR A 18 28.40 14.94 14.41
C THR A 18 28.61 13.52 13.91
N ALA A 19 28.65 13.40 12.59
CA ALA A 19 29.79 12.78 11.90
C ALA A 19 30.06 13.57 10.60
N GLN A 20 31.06 14.45 10.65
CA GLN A 20 31.71 14.97 9.44
C GLN A 20 32.21 13.79 8.63
N LYS A 21 31.69 13.60 7.41
CA LYS A 21 32.33 12.74 6.41
C LYS A 21 32.99 13.62 5.37
N SER A 22 34.30 13.46 5.35
CA SER A 22 35.33 14.14 4.60
C SER A 22 35.08 14.14 3.09
N LEU A 23 35.48 15.27 2.48
CA LEU A 23 35.69 15.47 1.06
C LEU A 23 36.76 14.47 0.57
N ILE A 24 36.39 13.52 -0.31
CA ILE A 24 37.35 12.68 -1.00
C ILE A 24 37.52 13.24 -2.41
N VAL A 25 38.76 13.64 -2.69
CA VAL A 25 39.30 14.09 -3.98
C VAL A 25 39.12 12.96 -5.00
N MET A 26 38.54 13.27 -6.15
CA MET A 26 38.38 12.33 -7.26
C MET A 26 39.71 12.17 -8.00
N ASP A 27 40.25 10.96 -7.97
CA ASP A 27 41.19 10.47 -8.98
C ASP A 27 40.41 9.55 -9.91
N SER A 28 40.53 9.78 -11.22
CA SER A 28 39.63 9.24 -12.24
C SER A 28 40.26 8.03 -12.94
N ASP A 29 39.68 6.85 -12.78
CA ASP A 29 40.06 5.65 -13.53
C ASP A 29 38.88 5.22 -14.45
N PRO A 30 39.04 5.17 -15.80
CA PRO A 30 37.90 5.10 -16.72
C PRO A 30 37.40 3.69 -17.07
N ASN A 31 37.80 2.61 -16.37
CA ASN A 31 37.41 1.23 -16.73
C ASN A 31 37.01 0.32 -15.55
N GLY A 32 36.00 0.73 -14.77
CA GLY A 32 35.35 -0.11 -13.74
C GLY A 32 33.87 -0.41 -14.05
N PRO A 33 33.32 -1.58 -13.64
CA PRO A 33 31.93 -1.93 -13.90
C PRO A 33 31.02 -0.95 -13.17
N SER A 34 30.13 -0.29 -13.92
CA SER A 34 29.10 0.69 -13.52
C SER A 34 28.66 0.56 -12.06
N ALA A 35 29.41 1.18 -11.15
CA ALA A 35 29.06 1.29 -9.75
C ALA A 35 27.97 2.35 -9.63
N GLN A 36 26.73 1.93 -9.39
CA GLN A 36 25.69 2.84 -8.95
C GLN A 36 26.20 3.61 -7.72
N PRO A 37 25.91 4.92 -7.62
CA PRO A 37 26.36 5.72 -6.48
C PRO A 37 25.89 5.04 -5.18
N PRO A 38 26.72 5.01 -4.12
CA PRO A 38 26.39 4.32 -2.89
C PRO A 38 25.20 5.06 -2.26
N SER A 39 23.99 4.55 -2.46
CA SER A 39 22.90 4.95 -1.59
C SER A 39 23.36 4.57 -0.18
N GLY A 40 23.34 5.52 0.76
CA GLY A 40 23.66 5.25 2.16
C GLY A 40 22.75 4.22 2.84
N TYR A 41 21.84 3.59 2.08
CA TYR A 41 20.88 2.58 2.50
C TYR A 41 21.19 1.23 1.86
N THR A 42 21.13 0.19 2.68
CA THR A 42 21.14 -1.20 2.24
C THR A 42 19.84 -1.56 1.51
N SER A 43 19.87 -2.60 0.67
CA SER A 43 18.66 -3.12 -0.01
C SER A 43 17.54 -3.50 0.98
N LYS A 44 17.91 -3.93 2.19
CA LYS A 44 16.97 -4.27 3.27
C LYS A 44 16.26 -3.02 3.79
N GLU A 45 17.00 -1.95 4.08
CA GLU A 45 16.44 -0.67 4.51
C GLU A 45 15.55 -0.06 3.44
N GLN A 46 15.98 -0.10 2.17
CA GLN A 46 15.15 0.34 1.06
C GLN A 46 13.85 -0.45 0.95
N GLY A 47 13.92 -1.78 1.10
CA GLY A 47 12.74 -2.65 1.13
C GLY A 47 11.80 -2.35 2.29
N PHE A 48 12.35 -2.05 3.47
CA PHE A 48 11.58 -1.61 4.64
C PHE A 48 10.88 -0.28 4.38
N ASN A 49 11.61 0.73 3.89
CA ASN A 49 11.08 2.06 3.59
C ASN A 49 10.01 2.03 2.51
N ARG A 50 10.19 1.26 1.43
CA ARG A 50 9.15 1.04 0.41
C ARG A 50 7.89 0.44 1.01
N ASN A 51 8.03 -0.62 1.80
CA ASN A 51 6.88 -1.26 2.44
C ASN A 51 6.17 -0.32 3.42
N ARG A 52 6.92 0.49 4.17
CA ARG A 52 6.37 1.51 5.05
C ARG A 52 5.57 2.53 4.26
N LEU A 53 6.11 3.06 3.16
CA LEU A 53 5.43 4.02 2.30
C LEU A 53 4.14 3.44 1.70
N ILE A 54 4.19 2.22 1.15
CA ILE A 54 3.00 1.53 0.62
C ILE A 54 1.91 1.40 1.69
N ARG A 55 2.28 1.00 2.91
CA ARG A 55 1.33 0.88 4.02
C ARG A 55 0.71 2.24 4.37
N THR A 56 1.51 3.30 4.44
CA THR A 56 1.03 4.66 4.70
C THR A 56 0.03 5.11 3.63
N ILE A 57 0.35 4.91 2.35
CA ILE A 57 -0.53 5.28 1.23
C ILE A 57 -1.84 4.50 1.30
N LEU A 58 -1.80 3.18 1.56
CA LEU A 58 -3.00 2.37 1.72
C LEU A 58 -3.84 2.81 2.92
N CYS A 59 -3.21 3.11 4.06
CA CYS A 59 -3.92 3.64 5.23
C CYS A 59 -4.64 4.94 4.92
N ASN A 60 -3.96 5.88 4.23
CA ASN A 60 -4.55 7.15 3.83
C ASN A 60 -5.69 6.94 2.81
N ALA A 61 -5.44 6.16 1.75
CA ALA A 61 -6.41 5.88 0.70
C ALA A 61 -7.72 5.30 1.26
N PHE A 62 -7.62 4.30 2.13
CA PHE A 62 -8.79 3.64 2.71
C PHE A 62 -9.28 4.28 4.01
N GLU A 63 -8.65 5.36 4.47
CA GLU A 63 -9.02 6.08 5.70
C GLU A 63 -9.03 5.17 6.94
N ILE A 64 -8.02 4.32 7.05
CA ILE A 64 -7.86 3.35 8.14
C ILE A 64 -6.51 3.50 8.82
N ASN A 65 -6.42 3.04 10.06
CA ASN A 65 -5.15 2.92 10.76
C ASN A 65 -4.35 1.68 10.28
N SER A 66 -3.10 1.59 10.71
CA SER A 66 -2.18 0.50 10.33
C SER A 66 -2.65 -0.91 10.73
N MET A 67 -3.51 -1.04 11.75
CA MET A 67 -4.10 -2.30 12.19
C MET A 67 -5.27 -2.71 11.28
N GLY A 68 -5.95 -1.74 10.67
CA GLY A 68 -7.09 -1.95 9.78
C GLY A 68 -6.73 -2.50 8.40
N LEU A 69 -5.46 -2.47 7.98
CA LEU A 69 -5.04 -2.84 6.61
C LEU A 69 -5.46 -4.26 6.20
N ASN A 70 -5.59 -5.20 7.13
CA ASN A 70 -6.03 -6.57 6.83
C ASN A 70 -7.56 -6.71 6.77
N ARG A 71 -8.31 -5.62 6.95
CA ARG A 71 -9.77 -5.56 6.99
C ARG A 71 -10.36 -4.66 5.90
N ILE A 72 -9.54 -4.18 4.95
CA ILE A 72 -10.02 -3.39 3.80
C ILE A 72 -11.15 -4.12 3.05
N TRP A 73 -11.09 -5.44 2.97
CA TRP A 73 -12.13 -6.26 2.32
C TRP A 73 -13.47 -6.27 3.07
N GLU A 74 -13.53 -5.81 4.33
CA GLU A 74 -14.75 -5.68 5.12
C GLU A 74 -15.46 -4.33 4.89
N MET A 75 -14.79 -3.38 4.25
CA MET A 75 -15.33 -2.05 3.99
C MET A 75 -16.48 -2.11 2.99
N GLU A 76 -17.39 -1.15 3.09
CA GLU A 76 -18.45 -0.95 2.09
C GLU A 76 -17.83 -0.81 0.70
N PRO A 77 -18.24 -1.59 -0.31
CA PRO A 77 -17.70 -1.45 -1.65
C PRO A 77 -18.13 -0.13 -2.30
N VAL A 78 -17.48 0.21 -3.41
CA VAL A 78 -17.97 1.31 -4.26
C VAL A 78 -19.39 1.01 -4.75
N SER A 79 -20.28 2.00 -4.68
CA SER A 79 -21.67 1.83 -5.09
C SER A 79 -21.80 1.66 -6.60
N SER A 80 -22.84 0.94 -7.02
CA SER A 80 -23.18 0.77 -8.45
C SER A 80 -23.45 2.11 -9.14
N ALA A 81 -24.04 3.08 -8.43
CA ALA A 81 -24.25 4.44 -8.93
C ALA A 81 -22.92 5.14 -9.25
N ARG A 82 -21.92 5.03 -8.36
CA ARG A 82 -20.59 5.60 -8.60
C ARG A 82 -19.86 4.89 -9.74
N LEU A 83 -19.96 3.56 -9.83
CA LEU A 83 -19.41 2.79 -10.95
C LEU A 83 -20.04 3.19 -12.29
N SER A 84 -21.33 3.51 -12.29
CA SER A 84 -22.06 3.96 -13.49
C SER A 84 -21.60 5.35 -13.94
N LEU A 85 -21.37 6.27 -13.00
CA LEU A 85 -20.77 7.59 -13.30
C LEU A 85 -19.33 7.47 -13.81
N PHE A 86 -18.53 6.60 -13.18
CA PHE A 86 -17.17 6.31 -13.61
C PHE A 86 -17.10 5.76 -15.04
N SER A 87 -18.05 4.92 -15.43
CA SER A 87 -18.12 4.38 -16.78
C SER A 87 -18.45 5.44 -17.84
N GLN A 88 -19.09 6.55 -17.44
CA GLN A 88 -19.41 7.68 -18.32
C GLN A 88 -18.25 8.67 -18.43
N SER A 89 -17.61 9.02 -17.30
CA SER A 89 -16.48 9.93 -17.25
C SER A 89 -15.44 9.44 -16.24
N PRO A 90 -14.47 8.60 -16.67
CA PRO A 90 -13.46 8.02 -15.79
C PRO A 90 -12.59 9.05 -15.08
N ASP A 91 -12.25 10.14 -15.76
CA ASP A 91 -11.34 11.17 -15.25
C ASP A 91 -11.98 11.99 -14.12
N GLU A 92 -13.30 12.20 -14.18
CA GLU A 92 -14.05 12.97 -13.18
C GLU A 92 -14.52 12.10 -12.01
N TYR A 93 -15.03 10.90 -12.32
CA TYR A 93 -15.66 10.02 -11.32
C TYR A 93 -14.77 8.87 -10.85
N GLY A 94 -13.48 8.90 -11.20
CA GLY A 94 -12.48 7.91 -10.81
C GLY A 94 -12.29 7.76 -9.28
N PRO A 95 -11.52 6.74 -8.88
CA PRO A 95 -11.14 6.55 -7.49
C PRO A 95 -10.22 7.69 -7.02
N SER A 96 -10.53 8.27 -5.86
CA SER A 96 -9.73 9.31 -5.22
C SER A 96 -8.97 8.78 -4.00
N VAL A 97 -7.92 9.49 -3.62
CA VAL A 97 -7.20 9.30 -2.35
C VAL A 97 -7.20 10.66 -1.63
N PRO A 98 -7.81 10.80 -0.44
CA PRO A 98 -8.43 9.75 0.39
C PRO A 98 -9.84 9.31 -0.07
N GLY A 99 -10.41 8.33 0.62
CA GLY A 99 -11.79 7.87 0.42
C GLY A 99 -11.97 6.68 -0.54
N ALA A 100 -10.88 6.00 -0.91
CA ALA A 100 -10.90 4.88 -1.82
C ALA A 100 -11.78 3.72 -1.30
N ARG A 101 -12.45 3.03 -2.23
CA ARG A 101 -13.22 1.80 -1.99
C ARG A 101 -12.89 0.79 -3.08
N LEU A 102 -13.06 -0.49 -2.77
CA LEU A 102 -12.88 -1.58 -3.73
C LEU A 102 -14.20 -1.85 -4.48
N ASP A 103 -14.09 -2.19 -5.76
CA ASP A 103 -15.18 -2.85 -6.49
C ASP A 103 -15.12 -4.36 -6.23
N ILE A 104 -16.17 -4.89 -5.60
CA ILE A 104 -16.29 -6.32 -5.26
C ILE A 104 -17.48 -7.00 -5.98
N SER A 105 -18.06 -6.32 -6.97
CA SER A 105 -19.27 -6.76 -7.68
C SER A 105 -19.05 -8.00 -8.56
N GLY A 106 -17.82 -8.23 -9.02
CA GLY A 106 -17.47 -9.36 -9.89
C GLY A 106 -17.70 -10.75 -9.27
N LYS A 107 -17.98 -11.74 -10.12
CA LYS A 107 -18.35 -13.10 -9.70
C LYS A 107 -17.13 -13.94 -9.35
N SER A 108 -16.01 -13.69 -10.03
CA SER A 108 -14.73 -14.37 -9.80
C SER A 108 -13.63 -13.40 -9.34
N VAL A 109 -12.55 -13.92 -8.75
CA VAL A 109 -11.35 -13.11 -8.45
C VAL A 109 -10.78 -12.46 -9.71
N LYS A 110 -10.91 -13.14 -10.87
CA LYS A 110 -10.47 -12.59 -12.15
C LYS A 110 -11.27 -11.34 -12.49
N ASP A 111 -12.60 -11.41 -12.40
CA ASP A 111 -13.50 -10.28 -12.64
C ASP A 111 -13.17 -9.09 -11.72
N LEU A 112 -12.89 -9.36 -10.44
CA LEU A 112 -12.50 -8.32 -9.49
C LEU A 112 -11.20 -7.63 -9.88
N LYS A 113 -10.20 -8.38 -10.34
CA LYS A 113 -8.92 -7.82 -10.81
C LYS A 113 -9.06 -7.10 -12.15
N ASP A 114 -10.01 -7.55 -12.97
CA ASP A 114 -10.26 -7.01 -14.29
C ASP A 114 -11.19 -5.79 -14.27
N SER A 115 -11.82 -5.51 -13.11
CA SER A 115 -12.62 -4.31 -12.87
C SER A 115 -11.85 -3.04 -13.26
N PRO A 116 -12.38 -2.20 -14.17
CA PRO A 116 -11.79 -0.93 -14.53
C PRO A 116 -11.57 0.00 -13.32
N TRP A 117 -12.47 -0.04 -12.33
CA TRP A 117 -12.34 0.74 -11.10
C TRP A 117 -11.10 0.31 -10.30
N ASN A 118 -10.95 -1.00 -10.04
CA ASN A 118 -9.82 -1.51 -9.25
C ASN A 118 -8.47 -1.31 -9.96
N ARG A 119 -8.43 -1.44 -11.28
CA ARG A 119 -7.24 -1.16 -12.09
C ARG A 119 -6.83 0.32 -12.00
N THR A 120 -7.81 1.22 -12.10
CA THR A 120 -7.58 2.66 -11.97
C THR A 120 -7.11 3.02 -10.57
N LEU A 121 -7.70 2.43 -9.52
CA LEU A 121 -7.26 2.62 -8.14
C LEU A 121 -5.80 2.22 -7.95
N ILE A 122 -5.36 1.10 -8.52
CA ILE A 122 -3.94 0.68 -8.46
C ILE A 122 -3.03 1.73 -9.10
N LEU A 123 -3.43 2.31 -10.24
CA LEU A 123 -2.65 3.36 -10.91
C LEU A 123 -2.57 4.63 -10.07
N VAL A 124 -3.70 5.10 -9.52
CA VAL A 124 -3.75 6.27 -8.63
C VAL A 124 -2.85 6.09 -7.40
N LEU A 125 -2.86 4.90 -6.79
CA LEU A 125 -2.00 4.58 -5.65
C LEU A 125 -0.51 4.58 -6.03
N ALA A 126 -0.17 4.02 -7.20
CA ALA A 126 1.19 3.98 -7.70
C ALA A 126 1.71 5.38 -8.04
N GLN A 127 0.90 6.19 -8.72
CA GLN A 127 1.20 7.60 -8.99
C GLN A 127 1.42 8.37 -7.69
N LYS A 128 0.59 8.12 -6.66
CA LYS A 128 0.77 8.79 -5.36
C LYS A 128 2.12 8.46 -4.72
N ALA A 129 2.60 7.22 -4.85
CA ALA A 129 3.92 6.85 -4.36
C ALA A 129 5.03 7.53 -5.15
N GLN A 130 4.90 7.60 -6.49
CA GLN A 130 5.85 8.31 -7.34
C GLN A 130 5.94 9.79 -6.96
N GLU A 131 4.80 10.48 -6.78
CA GLU A 131 4.74 11.87 -6.33
C GLU A 131 5.46 12.06 -4.99
N LEU A 132 5.15 11.23 -4.00
CA LEU A 132 5.75 11.35 -2.66
C LEU A 132 7.27 11.13 -2.67
N VAL A 133 7.75 10.16 -3.47
CA VAL A 133 9.20 9.92 -3.60
C VAL A 133 9.89 11.03 -4.38
N ALA A 134 9.27 11.57 -5.44
CA ALA A 134 9.83 12.67 -6.22
C ALA A 134 9.99 13.95 -5.38
N THR A 135 9.11 14.17 -4.41
CA THR A 135 9.21 15.31 -3.46
C THR A 135 10.04 15.04 -2.21
N SER A 136 10.60 13.84 -2.06
CA SER A 136 11.40 13.48 -0.89
C SER A 136 12.78 14.13 -0.93
N SER A 137 13.30 14.55 0.23
CA SER A 137 14.70 14.99 0.37
C SER A 137 15.70 13.84 0.16
N GLU A 138 15.26 12.59 0.32
CA GLU A 138 16.11 11.40 0.25
C GLU A 138 15.42 10.30 -0.59
N PRO A 139 15.25 10.46 -1.91
CA PRO A 139 14.52 9.50 -2.74
C PRO A 139 15.21 8.13 -2.81
N LEU A 140 16.54 8.09 -2.69
CA LEU A 140 17.34 6.86 -2.68
C LEU A 140 17.04 5.96 -1.47
N GLN A 141 16.42 6.47 -0.41
CA GLN A 141 15.99 5.65 0.73
C GLN A 141 14.96 4.58 0.34
N TYR A 142 14.30 4.74 -0.80
CA TYR A 142 13.33 3.79 -1.35
C TYR A 142 13.96 2.86 -2.41
N GLY A 143 15.16 3.17 -2.90
CA GLY A 143 15.81 2.49 -4.03
C GLY A 143 15.68 3.26 -5.36
N HIS A 144 16.34 2.76 -6.40
CA HIS A 144 16.40 3.37 -7.73
C HIS A 144 15.36 2.76 -8.68
N LEU A 145 14.72 3.58 -9.54
CA LEU A 145 13.78 3.15 -10.59
C LEU A 145 12.71 2.14 -10.12
N ILE A 146 11.97 2.52 -9.08
CA ILE A 146 10.96 1.64 -8.48
C ILE A 146 9.69 1.61 -9.35
N ASP A 147 9.31 0.43 -9.82
CA ASP A 147 7.97 0.21 -10.36
C ASP A 147 6.96 -0.01 -9.23
N TRP A 148 6.21 1.03 -8.92
CA TRP A 148 5.22 1.02 -7.84
C TRP A 148 3.96 0.23 -8.18
N LYS A 149 3.60 0.15 -9.46
CA LYS A 149 2.32 -0.44 -9.89
C LYS A 149 2.21 -1.93 -9.49
N PRO A 150 3.20 -2.81 -9.74
CA PRO A 150 3.16 -4.20 -9.29
C PRO A 150 3.06 -4.33 -7.77
N LEU A 151 3.69 -3.43 -7.01
CA LEU A 151 3.67 -3.46 -5.54
C LEU A 151 2.26 -3.20 -5.01
N PHE A 152 1.57 -2.17 -5.54
CA PHE A 152 0.18 -1.92 -5.18
C PHE A 152 -0.77 -2.98 -5.73
N GLN A 153 -0.55 -3.43 -6.97
CA GLN A 153 -1.31 -4.51 -7.58
C GLN A 153 -1.30 -5.77 -6.70
N GLN A 154 -0.13 -6.18 -6.18
CA GLN A 154 -0.03 -7.32 -5.27
C GLN A 154 -0.87 -7.14 -4.01
N ARG A 155 -0.86 -5.94 -3.41
CA ARG A 155 -1.61 -5.63 -2.17
C ARG A 155 -3.11 -5.59 -2.45
N VAL A 156 -3.56 -4.85 -3.45
CA VAL A 156 -4.97 -4.74 -3.83
C VAL A 156 -5.53 -6.10 -4.24
N HIS A 157 -4.81 -6.88 -5.05
CA HIS A 157 -5.22 -8.24 -5.42
C HIS A 157 -5.36 -9.18 -4.23
N ARG A 158 -4.59 -8.99 -3.15
CA ARG A 158 -4.80 -9.73 -1.91
C ARG A 158 -6.16 -9.38 -1.32
N TYR A 159 -6.47 -8.09 -1.16
CA TYR A 159 -7.76 -7.65 -0.63
C TYR A 159 -8.95 -8.11 -1.48
N LEU A 160 -8.82 -8.11 -2.82
CA LEU A 160 -9.87 -8.64 -3.70
C LEU A 160 -10.07 -10.15 -3.53
N ARG A 161 -8.99 -10.92 -3.34
CA ARG A 161 -9.10 -12.35 -3.01
C ARG A 161 -9.79 -12.56 -1.67
N ASP A 162 -9.46 -11.75 -0.68
CA ASP A 162 -10.05 -11.82 0.65
C ASP A 162 -11.55 -11.49 0.58
N ALA A 163 -11.93 -10.42 -0.12
CA ALA A 163 -13.31 -10.05 -0.36
C ALA A 163 -14.09 -11.19 -1.06
N HIS A 164 -13.50 -11.84 -2.06
CA HIS A 164 -14.12 -12.99 -2.72
C HIS A 164 -14.25 -14.20 -1.78
N LYS A 165 -13.24 -14.52 -0.98
CA LYS A 165 -13.29 -15.61 0.02
C LYS A 165 -14.28 -15.35 1.15
N ALA A 166 -14.61 -14.10 1.41
CA ALA A 166 -15.60 -13.67 2.37
C ALA A 166 -17.03 -13.71 1.84
N LYS A 167 -17.26 -14.05 0.56
CA LYS A 167 -18.61 -14.25 0.04
C LYS A 167 -19.25 -15.49 0.68
N PRO A 168 -20.54 -15.42 1.03
CA PRO A 168 -21.25 -16.57 1.55
C PRO A 168 -21.38 -17.71 0.53
N ARG A 169 -21.13 -18.92 0.99
CA ARG A 169 -21.54 -20.21 0.41
C ARG A 169 -23.05 -20.42 0.58
N LEU A 170 -23.59 -21.44 -0.09
CA LEU A 170 -25.02 -21.78 -0.10
C LEU A 170 -25.60 -21.99 1.30
N ASP A 171 -24.79 -22.43 2.25
CA ASP A 171 -25.18 -22.84 3.61
C ASP A 171 -24.72 -21.86 4.70
N GLU A 172 -24.12 -20.72 4.36
CA GLU A 172 -23.60 -19.76 5.34
C GLU A 172 -24.22 -18.36 5.18
N SER A 173 -24.45 -17.68 6.31
CA SER A 173 -24.81 -16.27 6.32
C SER A 173 -23.60 -15.39 5.94
N PRO A 174 -23.83 -14.14 5.50
CA PRO A 174 -22.73 -13.20 5.23
C PRO A 174 -21.78 -13.01 6.43
N GLU A 175 -22.31 -12.96 7.66
CA GLU A 175 -21.56 -12.81 8.90
C GLU A 175 -20.71 -14.05 9.21
N GLN A 176 -21.25 -15.23 8.95
CA GLN A 176 -20.52 -16.50 9.09
C GLN A 176 -19.36 -16.57 8.10
N ALA A 177 -19.57 -16.16 6.84
CA ALA A 177 -18.52 -16.11 5.82
C ALA A 177 -17.38 -15.16 6.20
N LYS A 178 -17.72 -13.95 6.72
CA LYS A 178 -16.74 -12.99 7.25
C LYS A 178 -15.96 -13.58 8.44
N THR A 179 -16.66 -14.26 9.35
CA THR A 179 -16.06 -14.90 10.54
C THR A 179 -15.10 -16.02 10.14
N ARG A 180 -15.49 -16.88 9.20
CA ARG A 180 -14.65 -17.94 8.63
C ARG A 180 -13.33 -17.39 8.10
N LEU A 181 -13.37 -16.27 7.35
CA LEU A 181 -12.14 -15.66 6.85
C LEU A 181 -11.29 -15.05 7.97
N ARG A 182 -11.91 -14.34 8.94
CA ARG A 182 -11.20 -13.79 10.11
C ARG A 182 -10.46 -14.88 10.91
N LEU A 183 -11.10 -16.02 11.14
CA LEU A 183 -10.48 -17.15 11.84
C LEU A 183 -9.28 -17.72 11.08
N SER A 184 -9.34 -17.77 9.74
CA SER A 184 -8.21 -18.24 8.92
C SER A 184 -6.94 -17.37 9.09
N TYR A 185 -7.09 -16.07 9.37
CA TYR A 185 -5.96 -15.19 9.69
C TYR A 185 -5.33 -15.51 11.04
N VAL A 186 -6.17 -15.75 12.06
CA VAL A 186 -5.72 -16.12 13.40
C VAL A 186 -4.97 -17.45 13.36
N GLU A 187 -5.51 -18.45 12.66
CA GLU A 187 -4.87 -19.76 12.50
C GLU A 187 -3.53 -19.66 11.76
N SER A 188 -3.47 -18.88 10.68
CA SER A 188 -2.25 -18.67 9.91
C SER A 188 -1.16 -18.01 10.77
N SER A 189 -1.53 -17.04 11.62
CA SER A 189 -0.61 -16.39 12.55
C SER A 189 -0.06 -17.37 13.59
N LYS A 190 -0.90 -18.25 14.15
CA LYS A 190 -0.47 -19.26 15.12
C LYS A 190 0.53 -20.25 14.52
N LYS A 191 0.27 -20.73 13.30
CA LYS A 191 1.16 -21.66 12.59
C LYS A 191 2.54 -21.05 12.28
N MET A 192 2.58 -19.76 11.93
CA MET A 192 3.84 -19.06 11.70
C MET A 192 4.69 -18.95 12.98
N ASN A 193 4.05 -18.62 14.10
CA ASN A 193 4.74 -18.51 15.38
C ASN A 193 5.31 -19.85 15.85
N GLN A 194 4.57 -20.95 15.65
CA GLN A 194 5.04 -22.30 16.03
C GLN A 194 6.25 -22.78 15.21
N ARG A 195 6.33 -22.45 13.92
CA ARG A 195 7.47 -22.81 13.07
C ARG A 195 8.74 -22.03 13.44
N SER A 196 8.61 -20.77 13.83
CA SER A 196 9.74 -19.93 14.23
C SER A 196 10.35 -20.34 15.58
N THR A 197 9.65 -21.14 16.39
CA THR A 197 10.13 -21.65 17.68
C THR A 197 10.79 -23.03 17.60
N LEU A 198 10.79 -23.65 16.41
CA LEU A 198 11.36 -24.98 16.17
C LEU A 198 12.65 -24.93 15.33
N GLU A 199 13.11 -23.74 14.96
CA GLU A 199 14.40 -23.44 14.30
C GLU A 199 15.31 -22.69 15.28
#